data_AF-A0A1H9PMV7-F1
#
_entry.id   AF-A0A1H9PMV7-F1
#
_cell.length_a   1.000
_cell.length_b   1.000
_cell.length_c   1.000
_cell.angle_alpha   90.00
_cell.angle_beta   90.00
_cell.angle_gamma   90.00
#
_symmetry.space_group_name_H-M   'P 1'
#
loop_
_entity.id
_entity.type
_entity.pdbx_description
1 polymer ?
#
loop_
_entity_poly.entity_id
_entity_poly.type
_entity_poly.pdbx_seq_one_letter_code
_entity_poly.pdbx_strand_id
1 'polypeptide(L)' 'MGTPWRDLSPDYSDRKNTHRRFCRWRDKGTWEKLLKSLVNDTDYEWLMIDASHIKVRPHASGARGGNQAMNRTKRA' A
#
# COMPACT_ATOMS: atom_id res chain seq x y z
N MET A 1 -4.64 -7.59 7.37
CA MET A 1 -3.50 -7.85 8.27
C MET A 1 -2.25 -7.80 7.42
N GLY A 2 -1.32 -6.89 7.67
CA GLY A 2 -0.05 -6.89 6.93
C GLY A 2 0.92 -7.86 7.58
N THR A 3 1.54 -8.74 6.80
CA THR A 3 2.64 -9.58 7.29
C THR A 3 3.72 -8.67 7.85
N PRO A 4 4.09 -8.80 9.13
CA PRO A 4 5.23 -8.10 9.69
C PRO A 4 6.42 -8.32 8.77
N TRP A 5 7.18 -7.27 8.47
CA TRP A 5 8.45 -7.39 7.73
C TRP A 5 9.45 -8.37 8.39
N ARG A 6 9.17 -8.80 9.63
CA ARG A 6 9.90 -9.84 10.38
C ARG A 6 9.65 -11.25 9.85
N ASP A 7 8.51 -11.49 9.20
CA ASP A 7 8.09 -12.81 8.72
C ASP A 7 8.33 -12.95 7.21
N LEU A 8 9.28 -12.18 6.67
CA LEU A 8 9.67 -12.25 5.27
C LEU A 8 10.43 -13.56 5.03
N SER A 9 10.08 -14.30 3.96
CA SER A 9 10.80 -15.54 3.61
C SER A 9 12.30 -15.27 3.48
N PRO A 10 13.18 -16.18 3.94
CA PRO A 10 14.63 -16.06 3.79
C PRO A 10 15.10 -15.89 2.33
N ASP A 11 14.27 -16.33 1.37
CA ASP A 11 14.56 -16.19 -0.07
C ASP A 11 14.55 -14.72 -0.53
N TYR A 12 13.84 -13.86 0.19
CA TYR A 12 13.89 -12.43 -0.05
C TYR A 12 15.11 -11.84 0.66
N SER A 13 15.79 -10.91 -0.01
CA SER A 13 16.96 -10.22 0.54
C SER A 13 16.69 -9.62 1.93
N ASP A 14 17.76 -9.35 2.70
CA ASP A 14 17.68 -8.80 4.05
C ASP A 14 16.58 -7.72 4.18
N ARG A 15 15.75 -7.85 5.22
CA ARG A 15 14.59 -7.00 5.53
C ARG A 15 14.87 -5.51 5.35
N LYS A 16 16.06 -5.04 5.76
CA LYS A 16 16.44 -3.62 5.61
C LYS A 16 16.56 -3.23 4.15
N ASN A 17 17.15 -4.09 3.32
CA ASN A 17 17.27 -3.89 1.89
C ASN A 17 15.91 -3.97 1.19
N THR A 18 15.03 -4.91 1.58
CA THR A 18 13.66 -4.99 1.04
C THR A 18 12.89 -3.70 1.32
N HIS A 19 12.94 -3.21 2.55
CA HIS A 19 12.25 -1.97 2.93
C HIS A 19 12.81 -0.75 2.17
N ARG A 20 14.14 -0.63 2.06
CA ARG A 20 14.76 0.46 1.26
C ARG A 20 14.37 0.37 -0.21
N ARG A 21 14.33 -0.83 -0.79
CA ARG A 21 13.92 -1.05 -2.18
C ARG A 21 12.46 -0.65 -2.37
N PHE A 22 11.58 -1.03 -1.46
CA PHE A 22 10.19 -0.63 -1.45
C PHE A 22 10.03 0.89 -1.43
N CYS A 23 10.70 1.60 -0.51
CA CYS A 23 10.65 3.06 -0.45
C CYS A 23 11.16 3.70 -1.75
N ARG A 24 12.28 3.22 -2.31
CA ARG A 24 12.80 3.74 -3.59
C ARG A 24 11.82 3.55 -4.74
N TRP A 25 11.12 2.42 -4.80
CA TRP A 25 10.12 2.16 -5.84
C TRP A 25 8.89 3.03 -5.68
N ARG A 26 8.42 3.21 -4.44
CA ARG A 26 7.35 4.14 -4.10
C ARG A 26 7.70 5.56 -4.54
N ASP A 27 8.86 6.06 -4.13
CA ASP A 27 9.28 7.44 -4.41
C ASP A 27 9.54 7.68 -5.91
N LYS A 28 9.93 6.63 -6.64
CA LYS A 28 10.06 6.65 -8.11
C LYS A 28 8.72 6.56 -8.85
N GLY A 29 7.59 6.41 -8.15
CA GLY A 29 6.27 6.23 -8.74
C GLY A 29 6.13 4.90 -9.52
N THR A 30 6.88 3.87 -9.14
CA THR A 30 6.92 2.59 -9.87
C THR A 30 5.56 1.89 -9.86
N TRP A 31 4.86 1.95 -8.72
CA TRP A 31 3.52 1.37 -8.57
C TRP A 31 2.48 2.05 -9.45
N GLU A 32 2.53 3.38 -9.57
CA GLU A 32 1.63 4.13 -10.46
C GLU A 32 1.86 3.78 -11.93
N LYS A 33 3.11 3.61 -12.33
CA LYS A 33 3.45 3.19 -13.71
C LYS A 33 2.96 1.78 -14.01
N LEU A 34 3.13 0.85 -13.08
CA LEU A 34 2.62 -0.50 -13.20
C LEU A 34 1.10 -0.50 -13.33
N LEU A 35 0.40 0.23 -12.46
CA LEU A 35 -1.05 0.34 -12.49
C LEU A 35 -1.53 0.92 -13.84
N LYS A 36 -0.92 2.00 -14.32
CA LYS A 36 -1.25 2.60 -15.63
C LYS A 36 -1.06 1.61 -16.79
N SER A 37 0.00 0.80 -16.74
CA SER A 37 0.24 -0.23 -17.75
C SER A 37 -0.82 -1.33 -17.72
N LEU A 38 -1.24 -1.75 -16.52
CA LEU A 38 -2.24 -2.81 -16.35
C LEU A 38 -3.64 -2.33 -16.72
N VAL A 39 -3.98 -1.08 -16.45
CA VAL A 39 -5.29 -0.50 -16.78
C VAL A 39 -5.52 -0.41 -18.29
N ASN A 40 -4.47 -0.19 -19.08
CA ASN A 40 -4.59 -0.11 -20.54
C ASN A 40 -4.95 -1.44 -21.22
N ASP A 41 -4.74 -2.57 -20.56
CA ASP A 41 -4.96 -3.92 -21.10
C ASP A 41 -6.15 -4.62 -20.41
N THR A 42 -7.03 -3.84 -19.76
CA THR A 42 -8.17 -4.41 -19.04
C THR A 42 -9.28 -4.75 -20.02
N ASP A 43 -9.45 -6.04 -20.30
CA ASP A 43 -10.64 -6.55 -20.97
C ASP A 43 -11.84 -6.39 -20.02
N TYR A 44 -12.79 -5.51 -20.37
CA TYR A 44 -13.91 -5.13 -19.50
C TYR A 44 -14.97 -6.23 -19.33
N GLU A 45 -14.79 -7.39 -19.96
CA GLU A 45 -15.70 -8.53 -19.80
C GLU A 45 -15.78 -9.04 -18.35
N TRP A 46 -14.76 -8.79 -17.51
CA TRP A 46 -14.72 -9.23 -16.11
C TRP A 46 -14.32 -8.09 -15.15
N LEU A 47 -15.16 -7.06 -15.07
CA LEU A 47 -15.00 -5.99 -14.09
C LEU A 47 -15.32 -6.49 -12.66
N MET A 48 -14.32 -6.96 -11.93
CA MET A 48 -14.46 -7.31 -10.51
C MET A 48 -14.25 -6.06 -9.63
N ILE A 49 -15.35 -5.54 -9.07
CA ILE A 49 -15.31 -4.48 -8.06
C ILE A 49 -15.26 -5.13 -6.68
N ASP A 50 -14.10 -5.09 -6.02
CA ASP A 50 -13.93 -5.48 -4.63
C ASP A 50 -13.49 -4.28 -3.77
N ALA A 51 -13.90 -4.27 -2.51
CA ALA A 51 -13.53 -3.25 -1.53
C ALA A 51 -12.87 -3.93 -0.31
N SER A 52 -11.57 -3.71 -0.13
CA SER A 52 -10.84 -4.24 1.02
C SER A 52 -10.55 -3.16 2.06
N HIS A 53 -10.84 -3.44 3.34
CA HIS A 53 -10.57 -2.53 4.45
C HIS A 53 -9.35 -2.99 5.26
N ILE A 54 -8.31 -2.15 5.33
CA ILE A 54 -7.12 -2.41 6.13
C ILE A 54 -7.17 -1.59 7.43
N LYS A 55 -7.34 -2.27 8.56
CA LYS A 55 -7.26 -1.65 9.89
C LYS A 55 -5.81 -1.33 10.26
N VAL A 56 -5.53 -0.06 10.51
CA VAL A 56 -4.21 0.43 10.92
C VAL A 56 -4.18 0.64 12.45
N ARG A 57 -3.03 0.38 13.11
CA ARG A 57 -2.88 0.63 14.55
C ARG A 57 -2.88 2.14 14.85
N PRO A 58 -3.40 2.61 16.00
CA PRO A 58 -3.43 4.03 16.34
C PRO A 58 -2.07 4.74 16.25
N HIS A 59 -0.97 4.03 16.54
CA HIS A 59 0.40 4.56 16.44
C HIS A 59 0.95 4.68 15.00
N ALA A 60 0.22 4.21 13.99
CA ALA A 60 0.56 4.40 12.58
C ALA A 60 -0.23 5.54 11.93
N SER A 61 -1.19 6.14 12.64
CA SER A 61 -1.67 7.49 12.35
C SER A 61 -0.55 8.46 12.75
N GLY A 62 -0.03 9.24 11.81
CA GLY A 62 1.19 10.02 11.98
C GLY A 62 1.20 11.00 13.17
N ALA A 63 2.37 11.61 13.39
CA ALA A 63 2.54 12.66 14.41
C ALA A 63 1.58 13.84 14.21
N ARG A 64 1.28 14.57 15.30
CA ARG A 64 0.42 15.77 15.31
C ARG A 64 0.80 16.70 14.13
N GLY A 65 -0.10 16.82 13.16
CA GLY A 65 0.09 17.60 11.92
C GLY A 65 0.18 16.78 10.62
N GLY A 66 0.23 15.45 10.67
CA GLY A 66 0.30 14.58 9.50
C GLY A 66 -0.97 13.78 9.21
N ASN A 67 -1.42 13.83 7.94
CA ASN A 67 -2.54 13.09 7.33
C ASN A 67 -3.97 13.55 7.68
N GLN A 68 -4.32 14.78 7.25
CA GLN A 68 -5.71 15.26 7.21
C GLN A 68 -6.65 14.41 6.33
N ALA A 69 -6.11 13.52 5.49
CA ALA A 69 -6.89 12.63 4.61
C ALA A 69 -7.44 11.37 5.30
N MET A 70 -7.06 11.09 6.56
CA MET A 70 -7.42 9.84 7.25
C MET A 70 -8.52 10.02 8.30
N ASN A 71 -9.29 11.11 8.22
CA ASN A 71 -10.42 11.36 9.11
C ASN A 71 -11.69 10.72 8.55
N ARG A 72 -12.20 9.73 9.27
CA ARG A 72 -13.54 9.18 9.08
C ARG A 72 -14.56 10.26 9.45
N THR A 73 -15.26 10.83 8.47
CA THR A 73 -16.47 11.61 8.73
C THR A 73 -17.50 10.71 9.39
N LYS A 74 -17.71 10.87 10.70
CA LYS A 74 -18.93 10.38 11.35
C LYS A 74 -20.01 11.43 11.10
N ARG A 75 -21.07 11.04 10.40
CA ARG A 75 -22.33 11.80 10.33
C ARG A 75 -23.46 10.88 10.82
N ALA A 76 -24.31 11.47 11.66
CA ALA A 76 -25.48 10.94 12.37
C ALA A 76 -25.18 9.92 13.48
#